data_AF-A0A3D2B4M7-F1
#
_entry.id   AF-A0A3D2B4M7-F1
#
_cell.length_a   1.000
_cell.length_b   1.000
_cell.length_c   1.000
_cell.angle_alpha   90.00
_cell.angle_beta   90.00
_cell.angle_gamma   90.00
#
_symmetry.space_group_name_H-M   'P 1'
#
loop_
_entity.id
_entity.type
_entity.pdbx_description
1 polymer ?
#
loop_
_entity_poly.entity_id
_entity_poly.type
_entity_poly.pdbx_seq_one_letter_code
_entity_poly.pdbx_strand_id
1 'polypeptide(L)' 'MPLFSSEALVLRTYRLGEADRIVVFLTSDRGKKRGVAKGARRTRSRF' A
#
# COMPACT_ATOMS: atom_id res chain seq x y z
N MET A 1 5.88 -16.79 -4.94
CA MET A 1 6.32 -15.42 -5.28
C MET A 1 7.16 -14.89 -4.12
N PRO A 2 8.33 -14.29 -4.37
CA PRO A 2 9.15 -13.74 -3.30
C PRO A 2 8.47 -12.53 -2.65
N LEU A 3 8.61 -12.42 -1.33
CA LEU A 3 8.21 -11.25 -0.56
C LEU A 3 9.36 -10.25 -0.57
N PHE A 4 9.04 -8.98 -0.80
CA PHE A 4 10.01 -7.88 -0.76
C PHE A 4 9.65 -6.93 0.38
N SER A 5 10.66 -6.47 1.10
CA SER A 5 10.53 -5.42 2.11
C SER A 5 11.44 -4.25 1.72
N SER A 6 10.97 -3.03 1.95
CA SER A 6 11.73 -1.80 1.72
C SER A 6 11.07 -0.66 2.47
N GLU A 7 11.89 0.31 2.88
CA GLU A 7 11.38 1.59 3.34
C GLU A 7 10.69 2.32 2.18
N ALA A 8 9.53 2.91 2.45
CA ALA A 8 8.75 3.58 1.43
C ALA A 8 7.96 4.76 1.98
N LEU A 9 7.79 5.77 1.15
CA LEU A 9 6.93 6.92 1.40
C LEU A 9 5.64 6.79 0.60
N VAL A 10 4.49 6.98 1.27
CA VAL A 10 3.19 7.00 0.61
C VAL A 10 3.03 8.34 -0.12
N LEU A 11 2.81 8.27 -1.44
CA LEU A 11 2.61 9.44 -2.28
C LEU A 11 1.12 9.77 -2.46
N ARG A 12 0.28 8.74 -2.63
CA ARG A 12 -1.16 8.90 -2.86
C ARG A 12 -1.92 7.65 -2.50
N THR A 13 -3.18 7.80 -2.10
CA THR A 13 -4.11 6.68 -1.88
C THR A 13 -5.40 6.87 -2.68
N TYR A 14 -6.00 5.75 -3.07
CA TYR A 14 -7.31 5.70 -3.70
C TYR A 14 -8.17 4.61 -3.06
N ARG A 15 -9.49 4.79 -3.06
CA ARG A 15 -10.42 3.72 -2.68
C ARG A 15 -10.41 2.64 -3.75
N LEU A 16 -10.13 1.39 -3.38
CA LEU A 16 -10.32 0.24 -4.26
C LEU A 16 -11.73 -0.34 -4.10
N GLY A 17 -12.31 -0.18 -2.92
CA GLY A 17 -13.65 -0.61 -2.57
C GLY A 17 -13.99 -0.17 -1.15
N GLU A 18 -14.90 -0.89 -0.50
CA GLU A 18 -15.30 -0.56 0.86
C GLU A 18 -14.16 -0.79 1.87
N ALA A 19 -13.49 -1.95 1.80
CA ALA A 19 -12.48 -2.34 2.78
C ALA A 19 -11.03 -1.99 2.40
N ASP A 20 -10.76 -1.75 1.11
CA ASP A 20 -9.41 -1.75 0.55
C ASP A 20 -8.99 -0.41 -0.03
N ARG A 21 -7.67 -0.16 -0.03
CA ARG A 21 -7.06 0.98 -0.71
C ARG A 21 -6.05 0.53 -1.75
N ILE A 22 -5.97 1.31 -2.83
CA ILE A 22 -4.79 1.36 -3.67
C ILE A 22 -3.82 2.38 -3.05
N VAL A 23 -2.56 1.99 -2.89
CA VAL A 23 -1.50 2.86 -2.39
C VAL A 23 -0.45 3.03 -3.49
N VAL A 24 -0.10 4.28 -3.77
CA VAL A 24 1.05 4.65 -4.60
C VAL A 24 2.15 5.10 -3.66
N PHE A 25 3.32 4.48 -3.75
CA PHE A 25 4.43 4.70 -2.84
C PHE A 25 5.76 4.71 -3.58
N LEU A 26 6.74 5.42 -3.03
CA LEU A 26 8.12 5.44 -3.51
C LEU A 26 8.96 4.62 -2.55
N THR A 27 9.59 3.54 -3.02
CA THR A 27 10.57 2.81 -2.22
C THR A 27 11.96 3.41 -2.39
N SER A 28 12.84 3.22 -1.42
CA SER A 28 14.22 3.70 -1.46
C SER A 28 15.04 3.04 -2.59
N ASP A 29 14.70 1.82 -2.99
CA ASP A 29 15.56 0.97 -3.81
C ASP A 29 14.95 0.46 -5.13
N ARG A 30 13.63 0.61 -5.33
CA ARG A 30 12.89 0.06 -6.48
C ARG A 30 11.97 1.09 -7.14
N GLY A 31 12.08 2.35 -6.71
CA GLY A 31 11.34 3.47 -7.26
C GLY A 31 9.84 3.43 -6.95
N LYS A 32 9.06 4.10 -7.78
CA LYS A 32 7.61 4.26 -7.59
C LYS A 32 6.87 2.97 -7.92
N LYS A 33 6.04 2.52 -6.98
CA LYS A 33 5.19 1.34 -7.11
C LYS A 33 3.74 1.66 -6.71
N ARG A 34 2.85 0.75 -7.09
CA ARG A 34 1.43 0.78 -6.75
C ARG A 34 1.01 -0.60 -6.27
N GLY A 35 0.27 -0.66 -5.17
CA GLY A 35 -0.17 -1.92 -4.58
C GLY A 35 -1.54 -1.80 -3.90
N VAL A 36 -2.10 -2.94 -3.54
CA VAL A 36 -3.36 -3.02 -2.80
C VAL A 36 -3.05 -3.22 -1.32
N ALA A 37 -3.45 -2.25 -0.50
CA ALA A 37 -3.49 -2.40 0.95
C ALA A 37 -4.84 -3.01 1.35
N LYS A 38 -4.87 -4.34 1.43
CA LYS A 38 -6.08 -5.10 1.78
C LYS A 38 -6.49 -4.84 3.22
N GLY A 39 -7.78 -4.56 3.45
CA GLY A 39 -8.35 -4.31 4.76
C GLY A 39 -7.95 -2.98 5.41
N ALA A 40 -7.28 -2.08 4.67
CA ALA A 40 -6.79 -0.81 5.20
C ALA A 40 -7.90 0.13 5.72
N ARG A 41 -9.17 -0.12 5.36
CA ARG A 41 -10.33 0.65 5.86
C ARG A 41 -11.13 -0.06 6.95
N ARG A 42 -10.77 -1.28 7.35
CA ARG A 42 -11.47 -2.00 8.42
C ARG A 42 -11.12 -1.38 9.77
N THR A 43 -12.09 -1.28 10.68
CA THR A 43 -11.91 -0.67 12.02
C THR A 43 -10.80 -1.33 12.85
N ARG A 44 -10.52 -2.62 12.63
CA ARG A 44 -9.43 -3.37 13.26
C ARG A 44 -8.28 -3.66 12.29
N SER A 45 -7.97 -2.72 11.40
CA SER A 45 -6.80 -2.88 10.51
C SER A 45 -5.51 -2.87 11.33
N ARG A 46 -4.54 -3.71 10.96
CA ARG A 46 -3.17 -3.64 11.46
C ARG A 46 -2.31 -2.63 10.67
N PHE A 47 -2.95 -1.94 9.71
CA PHE A 47 -2.37 -0.91 8.86
C PHE A 47 -2.83 0.47 9.30
#